data_AF-A0A3M0WV50-F1
#
_entry.id   AF-A0A3M0WV50-F1
#
_cell.length_a   1.000
_cell.length_b   1.000
_cell.length_c   1.000
_cell.angle_alpha   90.00
_cell.angle_beta   90.00
_cell.angle_gamma   90.00
#
_symmetry.space_group_name_H-M   'P 1'
#
loop_
_entity.id
_entity.type
_entity.pdbx_description
1 polymer ?
#
loop_
_entity_poly.entity_id
_entity_poly.type
_entity_poly.pdbx_seq_one_letter_code
_entity_poly.pdbx_strand_id
1 'polypeptide(L)'
;MKEVHDFSTPRNLYEKLLRDSDRLDSEVSGDNLFNFMATAYRLQAWIKKSPMAQHETIKRLLRKASRNPLMQNCNAILEGKKHFSLERDDDYPHPVLIIEEEKFNPTDFKNELKEIFDSYFQQK
;
A
#
# COMPACT_ATOMS: atom_id res chain seq x y z
N MET A 1 21.50 -21.09 -6.34
CA MET A 1 21.24 -20.14 -5.23
C MET A 1 19.76 -20.24 -4.88
N LYS A 2 19.40 -20.45 -3.61
CA LYS A 2 17.99 -20.54 -3.19
C LYS A 2 17.47 -19.14 -2.91
N GLU A 3 16.46 -18.71 -3.65
CA GLU A 3 15.72 -17.49 -3.34
C GLU A 3 14.69 -17.80 -2.25
N VAL A 4 14.66 -17.01 -1.18
CA VAL A 4 13.72 -17.16 -0.06
C VAL A 4 12.92 -15.88 0.07
N HIS A 5 11.60 -16.00 -0.12
CA HIS A 5 10.66 -14.91 0.15
C HIS A 5 10.12 -15.06 1.57
N ASP A 6 10.84 -14.48 2.54
CA ASP A 6 10.40 -14.42 3.93
C ASP A 6 9.50 -13.20 4.15
N PHE A 7 8.39 -13.41 4.84
CA PHE A 7 7.43 -12.38 5.24
C PHE A 7 7.11 -12.49 6.73
N SER A 8 8.08 -12.82 7.57
CA SER A 8 7.91 -13.07 9.01
C SER A 8 8.01 -11.83 9.91
N THR A 9 8.43 -10.69 9.37
CA THR A 9 8.56 -9.44 10.13
C THR A 9 7.93 -8.24 9.39
N PRO A 10 7.58 -7.15 10.10
CA PRO A 10 7.14 -5.91 9.46
C PRO A 10 8.15 -5.36 8.46
N ARG A 11 9.47 -5.54 8.70
CA ARG A 11 10.52 -5.10 7.78
C ARG A 11 10.47 -5.88 6.46
N ASN A 12 10.33 -7.20 6.53
CA ASN A 12 10.17 -8.05 5.35
C ASN A 12 8.94 -7.66 4.51
N LEU A 13 7.83 -7.33 5.19
CA LEU A 13 6.60 -6.91 4.51
C LEU A 13 6.70 -5.49 3.93
N TYR A 14 7.47 -4.60 4.57
CA TYR A 14 7.84 -3.31 3.98
C TYR A 14 8.71 -3.49 2.73
N GLU A 15 9.68 -4.40 2.73
CA GLU A 15 10.47 -4.70 1.53
C GLU A 15 9.60 -5.29 0.41
N LYS A 16 8.55 -6.06 0.75
CA LYS A 16 7.52 -6.45 -0.22
C LYS A 16 6.79 -5.24 -0.79
N LEU A 17 6.39 -4.29 0.06
CA LEU A 17 5.70 -3.07 -0.37
C LEU A 17 6.55 -2.28 -1.38
N LEU A 18 7.85 -2.20 -1.16
CA LEU A 18 8.79 -1.60 -2.11
C LEU A 18 8.82 -2.36 -3.44
N ARG A 19 8.94 -3.69 -3.41
CA ARG A 19 8.90 -4.50 -4.64
C ARG A 19 7.57 -4.39 -5.39
N ASP A 20 6.45 -4.33 -4.68
CA ASP A 20 5.13 -4.12 -5.29
C ASP A 20 5.01 -2.71 -5.89
N SER A 21 5.61 -1.70 -5.24
CA SER A 21 5.70 -0.34 -5.76
C SER A 21 6.51 -0.30 -7.07
N ASP A 22 7.68 -0.93 -7.09
CA ASP A 22 8.55 -0.99 -8.27
C ASP A 22 7.87 -1.74 -9.44
N ARG A 23 7.10 -2.79 -9.12
CA ARG A 23 6.28 -3.49 -10.11
C ARG A 23 5.21 -2.59 -10.71
N LEU A 24 4.56 -1.75 -9.90
CA LEU A 24 3.59 -0.77 -10.39
C LEU A 24 4.22 0.31 -11.27
N ASP A 25 5.45 0.73 -10.96
CA ASP A 25 6.20 1.66 -11.82
C ASP A 25 6.55 1.04 -13.18
N SER A 26 6.75 -0.28 -13.22
CA SER A 26 7.05 -1.02 -14.45
C SER A 26 5.77 -1.37 -15.23
N GLU A 27 4.72 -1.78 -14.53
CA GLU A 27 3.46 -2.26 -15.10
C GLU A 27 2.28 -1.97 -14.17
N VAL A 28 1.48 -0.96 -14.52
CA VAL A 28 0.26 -0.63 -13.77
C VAL A 28 -0.87 -1.57 -14.15
N SER A 29 -1.06 -2.66 -13.43
CA SER A 29 -2.18 -3.61 -13.63
C SER A 29 -3.07 -3.70 -12.40
N GLY A 30 -4.31 -4.18 -12.57
CA GLY A 30 -5.24 -4.40 -11.46
C GLY A 30 -4.66 -5.36 -10.41
N ASP A 31 -3.98 -6.42 -10.84
CA ASP A 31 -3.34 -7.39 -9.96
C ASP A 31 -2.18 -6.77 -9.17
N ASN A 32 -1.32 -5.98 -9.83
CA ASN A 32 -0.21 -5.29 -9.15
C ASN A 32 -0.74 -4.26 -8.14
N LEU A 33 -1.81 -3.54 -8.49
CA LEU A 33 -2.48 -2.59 -7.59
C LEU A 33 -3.07 -3.29 -6.37
N PHE A 34 -3.82 -4.37 -6.58
CA PHE A 34 -4.42 -5.13 -5.50
C PHE A 34 -3.35 -5.70 -4.55
N ASN A 35 -2.27 -6.27 -5.10
CA ASN A 35 -1.15 -6.77 -4.32
C ASN A 35 -0.46 -5.68 -3.49
N PHE A 36 -0.29 -4.49 -4.07
CA PHE A 36 0.24 -3.33 -3.35
C PHE A 36 -0.68 -2.89 -2.20
N MET A 37 -1.99 -2.71 -2.46
CA MET A 37 -2.98 -2.35 -1.45
C MET A 37 -3.05 -3.39 -0.31
N ALA A 38 -3.06 -4.67 -0.66
CA ALA A 38 -3.02 -5.78 0.28
C ALA A 38 -1.81 -5.69 1.19
N THR A 39 -0.63 -5.45 0.61
CA THR A 39 0.62 -5.36 1.36
C THR A 39 0.65 -4.15 2.28
N ALA A 40 0.24 -2.97 1.80
CA ALA A 40 0.19 -1.74 2.60
C ALA A 40 -0.72 -1.91 3.83
N TYR A 41 -1.93 -2.43 3.63
CA TYR A 41 -2.87 -2.68 4.72
C TYR A 41 -2.35 -3.73 5.71
N ARG A 42 -1.82 -4.86 5.20
CA ARG A 42 -1.28 -5.92 6.06
C ARG A 42 -0.10 -5.43 6.88
N LEU A 43 0.75 -4.56 6.31
CA LEU A 43 1.87 -3.94 7.02
C LEU A 43 1.38 -3.07 8.19
N GLN A 44 0.39 -2.20 7.96
CA GLN A 44 -0.24 -1.43 9.04
C GLN A 44 -0.81 -2.35 10.13
N ALA A 45 -1.57 -3.37 9.73
CA ALA A 45 -2.20 -4.31 10.66
C ALA A 45 -1.16 -5.08 11.49
N TRP A 46 -0.01 -5.41 10.91
CA TRP A 46 1.07 -6.09 11.61
C TRP A 46 1.79 -5.15 12.58
N ILE A 47 2.18 -3.95 12.15
CA ILE A 47 2.82 -2.96 13.02
C ILE A 47 1.95 -2.70 14.24
N LYS A 48 0.63 -2.59 14.06
CA LYS A 48 -0.36 -2.42 15.14
C LYS A 48 -0.35 -3.56 16.17
N LYS A 49 -0.03 -4.78 15.74
CA LYS A 49 0.05 -5.98 16.61
C LYS A 49 1.46 -6.24 17.16
N SER A 50 2.46 -5.47 16.72
CA SER A 50 3.84 -5.65 17.18
C SER A 50 4.04 -5.18 18.63
N PRO A 51 5.01 -5.73 19.37
CA PRO A 51 5.37 -5.23 20.70
C PRO A 51 5.75 -3.74 20.70
N MET A 52 6.24 -3.23 19.58
CA MET A 52 6.66 -1.84 19.42
C MET A 52 5.49 -0.86 19.22
N ALA A 53 4.26 -1.34 19.06
CA ALA A 53 3.07 -0.50 18.85
C ALA A 53 2.85 0.54 19.98
N GLN A 54 3.44 0.33 21.15
CA GLN A 54 3.35 1.26 22.27
C GLN A 54 4.31 2.46 22.18
N HIS A 55 5.36 2.39 21.36
CA HIS A 55 6.28 3.51 21.15
C HIS A 55 5.58 4.68 20.46
N GLU A 56 5.85 5.89 20.94
CA GLU A 56 5.17 7.11 20.49
C GLU A 56 5.33 7.37 18.98
N THR A 57 6.51 7.12 18.42
CA THR A 57 6.76 7.21 16.97
C THR A 57 5.85 6.26 16.18
N ILE A 58 5.67 5.02 16.67
CA ILE A 58 4.80 4.02 16.04
C ILE A 58 3.33 4.41 16.19
N LYS A 59 2.93 4.93 17.35
CA LYS A 59 1.57 5.45 17.56
C LYS A 59 1.25 6.57 16.56
N ARG A 60 2.18 7.50 16.35
CA ARG A 60 2.03 8.58 15.37
C ARG A 60 1.90 8.05 13.94
N LEU A 61 2.77 7.10 13.56
CA LEU A 61 2.69 6.41 12.27
C LEU A 61 1.32 5.74 12.07
N LEU A 62 0.88 4.92 13.02
CA LEU A 62 -0.39 4.21 12.95
C LEU A 62 -1.58 5.16 12.92
N ARG A 63 -1.50 6.29 13.63
CA ARG A 63 -2.53 7.34 13.59
C ARG A 63 -2.57 8.03 12.23
N LYS A 64 -1.41 8.32 11.61
CA LYS A 64 -1.32 8.86 10.24
C LYS A 64 -1.95 7.88 9.25
N ALA A 65 -1.53 6.61 9.29
CA ALA A 65 -2.05 5.56 8.43
C ALA A 65 -3.56 5.37 8.58
N SER A 66 -4.08 5.28 9.81
CA SER A 66 -5.51 5.02 10.05
C SER A 66 -6.43 6.18 9.64
N ARG A 67 -5.90 7.40 9.58
CA ARG A 67 -6.63 8.60 9.15
C ARG A 67 -6.48 8.91 7.67
N ASN A 68 -5.56 8.24 6.98
CA ASN A 68 -5.35 8.45 5.56
C ASN A 68 -6.50 7.81 4.76
N PRO A 69 -7.24 8.56 3.92
CA PRO A 69 -8.36 8.04 3.14
C PRO A 69 -7.98 6.89 2.20
N LEU A 70 -6.79 6.94 1.58
CA LEU A 70 -6.33 5.88 0.67
C LEU A 70 -6.11 4.56 1.41
N MET A 71 -5.60 4.62 2.65
CA MET A 71 -5.44 3.44 3.50
C MET A 71 -6.81 2.86 3.92
N GLN A 72 -7.80 3.73 4.17
CA GLN A 72 -9.17 3.30 4.44
C GLN A 72 -9.80 2.63 3.22
N ASN A 73 -9.54 3.15 2.01
CA ASN A 73 -9.94 2.51 0.76
C ASN A 73 -9.29 1.12 0.61
N CYS A 74 -7.99 0.99 0.88
CA CYS A 74 -7.31 -0.32 0.88
C CYS A 74 -8.01 -1.31 1.82
N ASN A 75 -8.31 -0.92 3.06
CA ASN A 75 -9.03 -1.78 4.00
C ASN A 75 -10.43 -2.15 3.48
N ALA A 76 -11.19 -1.18 2.99
CA ALA A 76 -12.54 -1.42 2.50
C ALA A 76 -12.57 -2.37 1.29
N ILE A 77 -11.61 -2.25 0.38
CA ILE A 77 -11.46 -3.16 -0.76
C ILE A 77 -11.13 -4.58 -0.28
N LEU A 78 -10.18 -4.73 0.65
CA LEU A 78 -9.78 -6.04 1.16
C LEU A 78 -10.85 -6.73 2.03
N GLU A 79 -11.74 -5.94 2.63
CA GLU A 79 -12.93 -6.44 3.34
C GLU A 79 -14.13 -6.68 2.40
N GLY A 80 -13.99 -6.42 1.09
CA GLY A 80 -15.08 -6.57 0.11
C GLY A 80 -16.20 -5.54 0.24
N LYS A 81 -15.94 -4.41 0.91
CA LYS A 81 -16.89 -3.30 1.12
C LYS A 81 -16.84 -2.25 0.01
N LYS A 82 -15.70 -2.17 -0.69
CA LYS A 82 -15.52 -1.31 -1.86
C LYS A 82 -14.95 -2.14 -3.01
N HIS A 83 -15.22 -1.70 -4.22
CA HIS A 83 -14.67 -2.24 -5.45
C HIS A 83 -13.80 -1.18 -6.13
N PHE A 84 -12.88 -1.64 -6.96
CA PHE A 84 -12.10 -0.76 -7.80
C PHE A 84 -12.04 -1.31 -9.23
N SER A 85 -11.91 -0.40 -10.18
CA SER A 85 -11.50 -0.71 -11.56
C SER A 85 -10.23 0.05 -11.89
N LEU A 86 -9.47 -0.50 -12.83
CA LEU A 86 -8.35 0.18 -13.44
C LEU A 86 -8.68 0.34 -14.92
N GLU A 87 -8.96 1.56 -15.32
CA GLU A 87 -9.32 1.88 -16.69
C GLU A 87 -8.11 2.41 -17.45
N ARG A 88 -7.94 1.92 -18.68
CA ARG A 88 -7.00 2.45 -19.66
C ARG A 88 -7.83 2.85 -20.86
N ASP A 89 -7.71 4.10 -21.25
CA ASP A 89 -8.31 4.61 -22.47
C ASP A 89 -7.20 4.73 -23.51
N ASP A 90 -7.47 4.33 -24.75
CA ASP A 90 -6.52 4.51 -25.84
C ASP A 90 -6.22 6.00 -26.08
N ASP A 91 -7.15 6.89 -25.71
CA ASP A 91 -7.01 8.34 -25.81
C ASP A 91 -6.28 8.98 -24.61
N TYR A 92 -6.07 8.23 -23.51
CA TYR A 92 -5.35 8.72 -22.32
C TYR A 92 -4.09 7.90 -22.03
N PRO A 93 -2.90 8.53 -22.02
CA PRO A 93 -1.63 7.80 -21.88
C PRO A 93 -1.43 7.18 -20.49
N HIS A 94 -2.29 7.50 -19.52
CA HIS A 94 -2.14 7.08 -18.13
C HIS A 94 -3.40 6.35 -17.65
N PRO A 95 -3.23 5.18 -17.02
CA PRO A 95 -4.35 4.47 -16.39
C PRO A 95 -4.97 5.30 -15.28
N VAL A 96 -6.29 5.14 -15.10
CA VAL A 96 -7.05 5.76 -14.02
C VAL A 96 -7.54 4.69 -13.07
N LEU A 97 -7.19 4.81 -11.79
CA LEU A 97 -7.75 3.99 -10.72
C LEU A 97 -9.09 4.60 -10.31
N ILE A 98 -10.16 3.81 -10.37
CA ILE A 98 -11.48 4.22 -9.92
C ILE A 98 -11.83 3.37 -8.71
N ILE A 99 -12.13 4.01 -7.58
CA ILE A 99 -12.63 3.34 -6.38
C ILE A 99 -14.03 3.87 -6.13
N GLU A 100 -15.04 3.03 -6.33
CA GLU A 100 -16.44 3.45 -6.42
C GLU A 100 -16.63 4.54 -7.49
N GLU A 101 -16.87 5.80 -7.09
CA GLU A 101 -17.07 6.93 -8.00
C GLU A 101 -15.86 7.89 -8.03
N GLU A 102 -14.85 7.64 -7.18
CA GLU A 102 -13.69 8.50 -7.02
C GLU A 102 -12.56 8.07 -7.96
N LYS A 103 -11.96 9.04 -8.66
CA LYS A 103 -10.85 8.81 -9.61
C LYS A 103 -9.52 9.20 -8.99
N PHE A 104 -8.53 8.33 -9.17
CA PHE A 104 -7.17 8.48 -8.66
C PHE A 104 -6.16 8.24 -9.78
N ASN A 105 -5.03 8.93 -9.70
CA ASN A 105 -3.83 8.51 -10.42
C ASN A 105 -3.20 7.31 -9.66
N PRO A 106 -3.00 6.15 -10.30
CA PRO A 106 -2.42 4.97 -9.64
C PRO A 106 -1.03 5.21 -9.04
N THR A 107 -0.20 6.00 -9.72
CA THR A 107 1.17 6.31 -9.29
C THR A 107 1.16 7.18 -8.05
N ASP A 108 0.32 8.22 -8.01
CA ASP A 108 0.19 9.10 -6.85
C ASP A 108 -0.40 8.34 -5.66
N PHE A 109 -1.44 7.52 -5.91
CA PHE A 109 -2.04 6.66 -4.90
C PHE A 109 -1.01 5.75 -4.23
N LYS A 110 -0.18 5.09 -5.04
CA LYS A 110 0.91 4.22 -4.59
C LYS A 110 1.97 5.00 -3.81
N ASN A 111 2.43 6.14 -4.33
CA ASN A 111 3.46 6.96 -3.70
C ASN A 111 3.03 7.47 -2.33
N GLU A 112 1.82 8.01 -2.21
CA GLU A 112 1.30 8.53 -0.94
C GLU A 112 1.22 7.43 0.14
N LEU A 113 0.72 6.24 -0.23
CA LEU A 113 0.67 5.11 0.69
C LEU A 113 2.05 4.63 1.12
N LYS A 114 3.01 4.58 0.19
CA LYS A 114 4.40 4.20 0.47
C LYS A 114 5.08 5.18 1.42
N GLU A 115 4.90 6.49 1.21
CA GLU A 115 5.48 7.56 2.03
C GLU A 115 5.07 7.49 3.51
N ILE A 116 3.86 6.98 3.81
CA ILE A 116 3.44 6.72 5.19
C ILE A 116 4.48 5.83 5.89
N PHE A 117 4.91 4.75 5.25
CA PHE A 117 5.82 3.78 5.86
C PHE A 117 7.30 4.13 5.70
N ASP A 118 7.69 4.82 4.63
CA ASP A 118 9.07 5.27 4.42
C ASP A 118 9.58 6.09 5.60
N SER A 119 8.72 6.96 6.14
CA SER A 119 9.03 7.79 7.32
C SER A 119 9.47 6.99 8.56
N TYR A 120 9.17 5.69 8.62
CA TYR A 120 9.52 4.82 9.72
C TYR A 120 10.67 3.87 9.38
N PHE A 121 10.61 3.21 8.21
CA PHE A 121 11.59 2.17 7.86
C PHE A 121 12.88 2.69 7.20
N GLN A 122 12.90 3.94 6.75
CA GLN A 122 14.07 4.58 6.15
C GLN A 122 14.81 5.53 7.09
N GLN A 123 14.39 5.64 8.37
CA GLN A 123 15.17 6.37 9.36
C GLN A 123 16.51 5.63 9.58
N LYS A 124 17.61 6.34 9.29
CA LYS A 124 18.98 5.91 9.58
C LYS A 124 19.30 6.04 11.06
#